data_AF-M9LQJ8-F1
#
_entry.id   AF-M9LQJ8-F1
#
_cell.length_a   1.000
_cell.length_b   1.000
_cell.length_c   1.000
_cell.angle_alpha   90.00
_cell.angle_beta   90.00
_cell.angle_gamma   90.00
#
_symmetry.space_group_name_H-M   'P 1'
#
loop_
_entity.id
_entity.type
_entity.pdbx_description
1 polymer ?
#
loop_
_entity_poly.entity_id
_entity_poly.type
_entity_poly.pdbx_seq_one_letter_code
_entity_poly.pdbx_strand_id
1 'polypeptide(L)'
;MQFSTLLLSASLLISSVVGAPMASFGGASEAEMMLKRQYEATQWDKIMLGRDTMVELEKRIVYNPHITSPTSNTVWTAGETVQVTWDASDLPQEAENYTGNIKLGFLPANGEGGYNLKWQLAQGFLIRDEEATITLPADLQSRNDYIIVVMGDSGNKSQKFTIKAKDQQSLKDVIDAKIEAAFEKAGM
;
A
#
# COMPACT_ATOMS: atom_id res chain seq x y z
N MET A 1 27.02 -11.47 8.79
CA MET A 1 28.25 -11.61 7.99
C MET A 1 28.05 -12.75 7.01
N GLN A 2 28.05 -12.47 5.70
CA GLN A 2 28.74 -13.23 4.64
C GLN A 2 28.22 -12.75 3.28
N PHE A 3 29.02 -11.87 2.67
CA PHE A 3 28.96 -11.53 1.26
C PHE A 3 29.69 -12.61 0.43
N SER A 4 29.41 -12.65 -0.87
CA SER A 4 30.13 -13.33 -1.95
C SER A 4 29.73 -14.74 -2.32
N THR A 5 28.79 -14.84 -3.28
CA THR A 5 28.83 -15.85 -4.37
C THR A 5 28.05 -15.32 -5.57
N LEU A 6 28.67 -14.52 -6.44
CA LEU A 6 28.13 -14.20 -7.78
C LEU A 6 29.20 -13.54 -8.68
N LEU A 7 30.42 -14.09 -8.70
CA LEU A 7 31.46 -13.72 -9.66
C LEU A 7 32.31 -14.96 -9.98
N LEU A 8 31.72 -15.96 -10.61
CA LEU A 8 32.49 -17.12 -11.09
C LEU A 8 31.87 -17.73 -12.37
N SER A 9 31.72 -16.92 -13.42
CA SER A 9 31.44 -17.45 -14.76
C SER A 9 31.84 -16.46 -15.86
N ALA A 10 33.08 -15.99 -15.86
CA ALA A 10 33.63 -15.22 -17.00
C ALA A 10 35.13 -15.48 -17.22
N SER A 11 35.64 -16.61 -16.76
CA SER A 11 37.06 -16.98 -16.91
C SER A 11 37.20 -18.20 -17.79
N LEU A 12 36.83 -18.10 -19.07
CA LEU A 12 37.07 -19.19 -20.03
C LEU A 12 37.10 -18.70 -21.49
N LEU A 13 37.72 -17.56 -21.81
CA LEU A 13 38.01 -17.19 -23.22
C LEU A 13 39.26 -16.32 -23.38
N ILE A 14 40.43 -16.73 -22.86
CA ILE A 14 41.71 -16.27 -23.41
C ILE A 14 42.77 -17.37 -23.26
N SER A 15 42.79 -18.35 -24.16
CA SER A 15 43.96 -19.23 -24.30
C SER A 15 44.01 -19.84 -25.70
N SER A 16 44.56 -19.07 -26.65
CA SER A 16 45.43 -19.60 -27.72
C SER A 16 45.86 -18.47 -28.67
N VAL A 17 46.91 -17.73 -28.31
CA VAL A 17 47.80 -17.09 -29.30
C VAL A 17 49.20 -17.60 -28.98
N VAL A 18 49.57 -18.72 -29.60
CA VAL A 18 50.95 -19.20 -29.67
C VAL A 18 51.20 -19.59 -31.13
N GLY A 19 52.01 -18.77 -31.81
CA GLY A 19 52.82 -19.18 -32.96
C GLY A 19 52.17 -19.09 -34.35
N ALA A 20 52.40 -17.98 -35.05
CA ALA A 20 52.60 -17.97 -36.51
C ALA A 20 53.48 -16.77 -36.92
N PRO A 21 54.41 -16.92 -37.87
CA PRO A 21 55.36 -15.88 -38.24
C PRO A 21 54.70 -14.79 -39.08
N MET A 22 55.24 -13.59 -38.95
CA MET A 22 54.94 -12.36 -39.67
C MET A 22 54.46 -12.56 -41.12
N ALA A 23 53.23 -12.15 -41.42
CA ALA A 23 52.81 -11.79 -42.77
C ALA A 23 51.66 -10.75 -42.77
N SER A 24 51.93 -9.66 -43.50
CA SER A 24 51.00 -8.72 -44.13
C SER A 24 50.11 -7.83 -43.26
N PHE A 25 50.49 -6.54 -43.21
CA PHE A 25 49.57 -5.42 -42.97
C PHE A 25 48.51 -5.40 -44.07
N GLY A 26 47.24 -5.63 -43.72
CA GLY A 26 46.11 -5.41 -44.64
C GLY A 26 44.92 -6.31 -44.36
N GLY A 27 43.93 -5.77 -43.65
CA GLY A 27 42.65 -6.43 -43.37
C GLY A 27 42.54 -6.88 -41.92
N ALA A 28 41.54 -6.36 -41.20
CA ALA A 28 41.24 -6.75 -39.82
C ALA A 28 41.21 -8.27 -39.71
N SER A 29 42.05 -8.84 -38.84
CA SER A 29 42.16 -10.30 -38.72
C SER A 29 40.81 -10.91 -38.32
N GLU A 30 40.53 -12.16 -38.70
CA GLU A 30 39.28 -12.83 -38.27
C GLU A 30 39.13 -12.83 -36.74
N ALA A 31 40.24 -12.88 -36.00
CA ALA A 31 40.25 -12.75 -34.55
C ALA A 31 39.78 -11.36 -34.08
N GLU A 32 40.19 -10.28 -34.75
CA GLU A 32 39.67 -8.93 -34.47
C GLU A 32 38.19 -8.79 -34.84
N MET A 33 37.75 -9.39 -35.96
CA MET A 33 36.33 -9.39 -36.32
C MET A 33 35.48 -10.21 -35.35
N MET A 34 35.97 -11.34 -34.86
CA MET A 34 35.30 -12.14 -33.84
C MET A 34 35.23 -11.39 -32.51
N LEU A 35 36.32 -10.73 -32.10
CA LEU A 35 36.35 -9.89 -30.90
C LEU A 35 35.37 -8.71 -31.01
N LYS A 36 35.34 -8.05 -32.17
CA LYS A 36 34.41 -6.95 -32.45
C LYS A 36 32.96 -7.42 -32.47
N ARG A 37 32.65 -8.56 -33.10
CA ARG A 37 31.31 -9.16 -33.08
C ARG A 37 30.89 -9.59 -31.67
N GLN A 38 31.80 -10.13 -30.86
CA GLN A 38 31.51 -10.45 -29.47
C GLN A 38 31.19 -9.18 -28.68
N TYR A 39 32.00 -8.13 -28.80
CA TYR A 39 31.76 -6.84 -28.14
C TYR A 39 30.41 -6.21 -28.55
N GLU A 40 30.12 -6.18 -29.85
CA GLU A 40 28.87 -5.65 -30.42
C GLU A 40 27.65 -6.51 -30.05
N ALA A 41 27.78 -7.85 -30.02
CA ALA A 41 26.68 -8.76 -29.67
C ALA A 41 26.30 -8.66 -28.19
N THR A 42 27.26 -8.40 -27.32
CA THR A 42 26.98 -8.14 -25.90
C THR A 42 26.38 -6.77 -25.64
N GLN A 43 26.39 -5.84 -26.61
CA GLN A 43 25.93 -4.45 -26.45
C GLN A 43 26.24 -3.93 -25.05
N TRP A 44 27.48 -4.08 -24.58
CA TRP A 44 27.85 -3.75 -23.21
C TRP A 44 27.50 -2.31 -22.87
N ASP A 45 27.68 -1.42 -23.84
CA ASP A 45 27.22 -0.04 -23.75
C ASP A 45 25.72 0.01 -23.46
N LYS A 46 24.85 -0.75 -24.14
CA LYS A 46 23.39 -0.71 -23.92
C LYS A 46 22.94 -1.45 -22.64
N ILE A 47 23.64 -2.51 -22.23
CA ILE A 47 23.38 -3.24 -20.98
C ILE A 47 23.85 -2.41 -19.76
N MET A 48 24.92 -1.63 -19.92
CA MET A 48 25.45 -0.76 -18.86
C MET A 48 24.90 0.68 -18.91
N LEU A 49 24.48 1.21 -20.07
CA LEU A 49 23.88 2.55 -20.24
C LEU A 49 22.41 2.61 -19.83
N GLY A 50 21.80 1.49 -19.42
CA GLY A 50 20.60 1.52 -18.59
C GLY A 50 20.86 2.07 -17.17
N ARG A 51 22.13 2.27 -16.80
CA ARG A 51 22.56 2.85 -15.51
C ARG A 51 22.73 4.37 -15.55
N ASP A 52 22.87 4.96 -16.74
CA ASP A 52 23.13 6.40 -16.92
C ASP A 52 21.87 7.25 -17.07
N THR A 53 20.69 6.64 -17.19
CA THR A 53 19.51 7.32 -16.65
C THR A 53 19.69 7.29 -15.13
N MET A 54 20.20 8.38 -14.55
CA MET A 54 20.07 8.68 -13.14
C MET A 54 18.57 8.74 -12.83
N VAL A 55 17.93 7.58 -12.70
CA VAL A 55 16.69 7.45 -11.97
C VAL A 55 17.13 7.65 -10.54
N GLU A 56 17.00 8.88 -10.06
CA GLU A 56 17.07 9.17 -8.63
C GLU A 56 16.12 8.17 -7.96
N LEU A 57 16.69 7.24 -7.21
CA LEU A 57 15.89 6.29 -6.45
C LEU A 57 15.16 7.10 -5.40
N GLU A 58 13.90 7.44 -5.67
CA GLU A 58 13.04 8.05 -4.66
C GLU A 58 13.09 7.18 -3.41
N LYS A 59 13.49 7.79 -2.30
CA LYS A 59 13.55 7.14 -1.00
C LYS A 59 12.14 6.64 -0.67
N ARG A 60 11.96 5.32 -0.72
CA ARG A 60 10.70 4.68 -0.32
C ARG A 60 10.63 4.71 1.21
N ILE A 61 9.97 5.73 1.75
CA ILE A 61 9.74 5.84 3.19
C ILE A 61 8.52 5.00 3.53
N VAL A 62 8.67 4.14 4.53
CA VAL A 62 7.56 3.44 5.14
C VAL A 62 7.09 4.17 6.37
N TYR A 63 5.89 4.74 6.30
CA TYR A 63 5.31 5.50 7.40
C TYR A 63 4.10 4.78 8.00
N ASN A 64 4.02 4.79 9.33
CA ASN A 64 3.02 4.05 10.10
C ASN A 64 2.33 4.96 11.13
N PRO A 65 1.25 5.67 10.77
CA PRO A 65 0.62 6.66 11.64
C PRO A 65 0.12 6.04 12.95
N HIS A 66 0.37 6.68 14.10
CA HIS A 66 -0.08 6.16 15.39
C HIS A 66 -1.54 6.54 15.66
N ILE A 67 -2.47 5.61 15.45
CA ILE A 67 -3.91 5.88 15.64
C ILE A 67 -4.22 6.12 17.13
N THR A 68 -4.74 7.32 17.43
CA THR A 68 -5.15 7.77 18.76
C THR A 68 -6.64 7.60 19.02
N SER A 69 -7.46 7.63 17.97
CA SER A 69 -8.90 7.31 18.03
C SER A 69 -9.31 6.53 16.77
N PRO A 70 -10.01 5.38 16.89
CA PRO A 70 -10.65 4.85 18.09
C PRO A 70 -9.70 4.16 19.07
N THR A 71 -10.10 4.11 20.35
CA THR A 71 -9.44 3.37 21.43
C THR A 71 -10.25 2.13 21.82
N SER A 72 -9.71 1.29 22.70
CA SER A 72 -10.45 0.13 23.25
C SER A 72 -11.75 0.47 23.98
N ASN A 73 -11.90 1.71 24.47
CA ASN A 73 -13.13 2.17 25.12
C ASN A 73 -14.12 2.82 24.15
N THR A 74 -13.77 2.96 22.88
CA THR A 74 -14.63 3.60 21.88
C THR A 74 -15.84 2.71 21.56
N VAL A 75 -17.02 3.32 21.61
CA VAL A 75 -18.28 2.71 21.22
C VAL A 75 -18.98 3.64 20.23
N TRP A 76 -19.16 3.19 19.00
CA TRP A 76 -19.88 3.92 17.95
C TRP A 76 -21.16 3.21 17.54
N THR A 77 -22.03 3.92 16.83
CA THR A 77 -23.24 3.35 16.26
C THR A 77 -23.11 3.26 14.74
N ALA A 78 -23.59 2.18 14.13
CA ALA A 78 -23.62 2.04 12.68
C ALA A 78 -24.38 3.22 12.03
N GLY A 79 -23.92 3.71 10.88
CA GLY A 79 -24.52 4.88 10.22
C GLY A 79 -24.12 6.24 10.81
N GLU A 80 -23.35 6.28 11.89
CA GLU A 80 -22.85 7.52 12.49
C GLU A 80 -21.67 8.08 11.69
N THR A 81 -21.57 9.42 11.66
CA THR A 81 -20.37 10.12 11.17
C THR A 81 -19.46 10.38 12.36
N VAL A 82 -18.24 9.85 12.29
CA VAL A 82 -17.27 9.85 13.39
C VAL A 82 -15.91 10.35 12.91
N GLN A 83 -15.06 10.74 13.84
CA GLN A 83 -13.72 11.21 13.56
C GLN A 83 -12.68 10.15 13.96
N VAL A 84 -11.80 9.84 13.02
CA VAL A 84 -10.60 9.02 13.26
C VAL A 84 -9.43 9.97 13.40
N THR A 85 -8.58 9.74 14.40
CA THR A 85 -7.40 10.58 14.65
C THR A 85 -6.15 9.74 14.84
N TRP A 86 -5.01 10.30 14.45
CA TRP A 86 -3.70 9.70 14.59
C TRP A 86 -2.64 10.78 14.84
N ASP A 87 -1.54 10.40 15.47
CA ASP A 87 -0.37 11.25 15.65
C ASP A 87 0.54 11.10 14.41
N ALA A 88 0.91 12.24 13.82
CA ALA A 88 1.87 12.33 12.73
C ALA A 88 2.99 13.35 12.99
N SER A 89 3.27 13.62 14.26
CA SER A 89 4.35 14.52 14.67
C SER A 89 5.75 14.03 14.27
N ASP A 90 5.92 12.74 13.98
CA ASP A 90 7.17 12.12 13.51
C ASP A 90 7.22 11.90 11.99
N LEU A 91 6.25 12.42 11.23
CA LEU A 91 6.21 12.32 9.77
C LEU A 91 7.43 13.01 9.14
N PRO A 92 8.27 12.31 8.37
CA PRO A 92 9.43 12.91 7.72
C PRO A 92 9.00 13.85 6.58
N GLN A 93 9.81 14.88 6.32
CA GLN A 93 9.53 15.90 5.30
C GLN A 93 9.28 15.30 3.90
N GLU A 94 10.00 14.24 3.55
CA GLU A 94 9.84 13.59 2.24
C GLU A 94 8.49 12.84 2.09
N ALA A 95 7.74 12.67 3.18
CA ALA A 95 6.41 12.04 3.21
C ALA A 95 5.26 13.05 3.43
N GLU A 96 5.53 14.36 3.40
CA GLU A 96 4.51 15.41 3.63
C GLU A 96 3.30 15.31 2.69
N ASN A 97 3.50 14.78 1.48
CA ASN A 97 2.46 14.65 0.47
C ASN A 97 1.83 13.24 0.44
N TYR A 98 2.10 12.40 1.44
CA TYR A 98 1.50 11.06 1.48
C TYR A 98 0.00 11.19 1.68
N THR A 99 -0.74 10.58 0.77
CA THR A 99 -2.18 10.47 0.87
C THR A 99 -2.57 9.16 1.54
N GLY A 100 -3.66 9.19 2.28
CA GLY A 100 -4.12 8.06 3.05
C GLY A 100 -5.43 7.46 2.59
N ASN A 101 -5.72 6.27 3.11
CA ASN A 101 -7.03 5.65 3.07
C ASN A 101 -7.39 5.05 4.42
N ILE A 102 -8.67 5.12 4.79
CA ILE A 102 -9.22 4.50 6.00
C ILE A 102 -10.03 3.28 5.60
N LYS A 103 -9.69 2.14 6.18
CA LYS A 103 -10.47 0.90 6.06
C LYS A 103 -10.97 0.44 7.41
N LEU A 104 -12.16 -0.14 7.41
CA LEU A 104 -12.76 -0.81 8.54
C LEU A 104 -12.75 -2.33 8.31
N GLY A 105 -12.41 -3.06 9.35
CA GLY A 105 -12.49 -4.51 9.40
C GLY A 105 -12.73 -4.99 10.82
N PHE A 106 -12.49 -6.28 11.06
CA PHE A 106 -12.66 -6.88 12.38
C PHE A 106 -11.73 -8.07 12.55
N LEU A 107 -11.42 -8.38 13.81
CA LEU A 107 -10.50 -9.43 14.23
C LEU A 107 -11.24 -10.49 15.07
N PRO A 108 -11.78 -11.55 14.43
CA PRO A 108 -12.49 -12.62 15.11
C PRO A 108 -11.70 -13.21 16.27
N ALA A 109 -12.41 -13.59 17.35
CA ALA A 109 -11.78 -14.17 18.54
C ALA A 109 -11.02 -15.48 18.27
N ASN A 110 -11.44 -16.27 17.26
CA ASN A 110 -10.79 -17.50 16.85
C ASN A 110 -9.51 -17.27 16.00
N GLY A 111 -9.16 -16.02 15.68
CA GLY A 111 -7.96 -15.67 14.91
C GLY A 111 -8.04 -15.98 13.41
N GLU A 112 -9.17 -16.48 12.91
CA GLU A 112 -9.34 -16.79 11.49
C GLU A 112 -9.59 -15.54 10.65
N GLY A 113 -9.09 -15.54 9.40
CA GLY A 113 -9.44 -14.53 8.38
C GLY A 113 -8.70 -13.20 8.44
N GLY A 114 -7.70 -13.03 9.33
CA GLY A 114 -6.90 -11.81 9.42
C GLY A 114 -7.76 -10.57 9.75
N TYR A 115 -7.44 -9.41 9.16
CA TYR A 115 -8.11 -8.12 9.46
C TYR A 115 -9.52 -7.97 8.91
N ASN A 116 -9.98 -8.86 8.02
CA ASN A 116 -11.31 -8.79 7.40
C ASN A 116 -11.68 -7.36 6.93
N LEU A 117 -10.77 -6.67 6.22
CA LEU A 117 -10.96 -5.30 5.76
C LEU A 117 -12.00 -5.23 4.65
N LYS A 118 -13.28 -5.10 5.03
CA LYS A 118 -14.41 -5.16 4.10
C LYS A 118 -14.85 -3.79 3.60
N TRP A 119 -14.61 -2.73 4.37
CA TRP A 119 -15.14 -1.41 4.05
C TRP A 119 -14.02 -0.39 3.89
N GLN A 120 -14.11 0.41 2.84
CA GLN A 120 -13.28 1.60 2.65
C GLN A 120 -14.13 2.82 3.01
N LEU A 121 -13.68 3.59 3.99
CA LEU A 121 -14.46 4.67 4.61
C LEU A 121 -14.02 6.07 4.15
N ALA A 122 -12.73 6.24 3.84
CA ALA A 122 -12.18 7.47 3.28
C ALA A 122 -10.93 7.18 2.44
N GLN A 123 -10.60 8.09 1.52
CA GLN A 123 -9.39 8.04 0.71
C GLN A 123 -8.96 9.45 0.30
N GLY A 124 -7.67 9.63 0.02
CA GLY A 124 -7.12 10.84 -0.62
C GLY A 124 -6.91 12.04 0.32
N PHE A 125 -7.08 11.87 1.63
CA PHE A 125 -6.69 12.87 2.63
C PHE A 125 -5.18 12.84 2.84
N LEU A 126 -4.58 13.94 3.32
CA LEU A 126 -3.15 13.94 3.63
C LEU A 126 -2.92 13.29 5.00
N ILE A 127 -1.89 12.45 5.11
CA ILE A 127 -1.55 11.80 6.38
C ILE A 127 -1.15 12.82 7.46
N ARG A 128 -0.55 13.95 7.08
CA ARG A 128 -0.19 15.03 8.01
C ARG A 128 -1.38 15.78 8.60
N ASP A 129 -2.60 15.56 8.10
CA ASP A 129 -3.79 16.24 8.63
C ASP A 129 -4.21 15.67 9.99
N GLU A 130 -3.66 14.52 10.41
CA GLU A 130 -3.85 13.87 11.72
C GLU A 130 -5.29 13.44 12.06
N GLU A 131 -6.26 13.79 11.21
CA GLU A 131 -7.65 13.43 11.38
C GLU A 131 -8.37 13.24 10.04
N ALA A 132 -9.41 12.40 10.06
CA ALA A 132 -10.37 12.30 8.97
C ALA A 132 -11.76 11.96 9.50
N THR A 133 -12.76 12.66 8.96
CA THR A 133 -14.17 12.39 9.22
C THR A 133 -14.66 11.29 8.27
N ILE A 134 -15.26 10.26 8.84
CA ILE A 134 -15.78 9.10 8.13
C ILE A 134 -17.24 8.85 8.47
N THR A 135 -17.99 8.23 7.55
CA THR A 135 -19.34 7.76 7.82
C THR A 135 -19.35 6.24 7.84
N LEU A 136 -19.83 5.66 8.93
CA LEU A 136 -19.95 4.20 9.08
C LEU A 136 -21.12 3.68 8.23
N PRO A 137 -21.01 2.52 7.56
CA PRO A 137 -22.15 1.86 6.96
C PRO A 137 -23.27 1.61 7.99
N ALA A 138 -24.53 1.77 7.58
CA ALA A 138 -25.67 1.65 8.48
C ALA A 138 -26.05 0.20 8.82
N ASP A 139 -25.58 -0.75 8.01
CA ASP A 139 -25.84 -2.19 8.08
C ASP A 139 -24.78 -2.98 8.87
N LEU A 140 -23.86 -2.29 9.55
CA LEU A 140 -22.87 -2.94 10.41
C LEU A 140 -23.54 -3.69 11.55
N GLN A 141 -23.08 -4.92 11.79
CA GLN A 141 -23.53 -5.73 12.90
C GLN A 141 -22.89 -5.28 14.22
N SER A 142 -23.58 -5.49 15.33
CA SER A 142 -22.99 -5.26 16.65
C SER A 142 -21.80 -6.18 16.89
N ARG A 143 -20.60 -5.63 17.07
CA ARG A 143 -19.38 -6.37 17.45
C ARG A 143 -18.46 -5.51 18.31
N ASN A 144 -17.59 -6.16 19.07
CA ASN A 144 -16.59 -5.53 19.95
C ASN A 144 -15.14 -5.75 19.48
N ASP A 145 -14.96 -6.28 18.26
CA ASP A 145 -13.68 -6.66 17.68
C ASP A 145 -13.38 -5.90 16.37
N TYR A 146 -14.05 -4.77 16.16
CA TYR A 146 -13.78 -3.89 15.02
C TYR A 146 -12.40 -3.27 15.13
N ILE A 147 -11.78 -3.05 13.97
CA ILE A 147 -10.53 -2.32 13.82
C ILE A 147 -10.62 -1.34 12.65
N ILE A 148 -10.02 -0.18 12.84
CA ILE A 148 -9.70 0.76 11.78
C ILE A 148 -8.23 0.61 11.40
N VAL A 149 -7.98 0.63 10.10
CA VAL A 149 -6.65 0.71 9.51
C VAL A 149 -6.52 2.01 8.73
N VAL A 150 -5.58 2.85 9.12
CA VAL A 150 -5.16 4.03 8.35
C VAL A 150 -3.94 3.60 7.54
N MET A 151 -4.04 3.66 6.20
CA MET A 151 -2.93 3.34 5.30
C MET A 151 -2.45 4.62 4.63
N GLY A 152 -1.13 4.86 4.63
CA GLY A 152 -0.46 5.75 3.69
C GLY A 152 0.21 4.90 2.61
N ASP A 153 1.54 4.76 2.69
CA ASP A 153 2.30 3.77 1.92
C ASP A 153 2.33 2.38 2.62
N SER A 154 2.20 2.38 3.95
CA SER A 154 1.96 1.23 4.83
C SER A 154 0.80 1.53 5.79
N GLY A 155 0.28 0.50 6.48
CA GLY A 155 -0.93 0.58 7.29
C GLY A 155 -0.71 0.32 8.77
N ASN A 156 -1.25 1.19 9.63
CA ASN A 156 -1.37 0.92 11.07
C ASN A 156 -2.78 0.50 11.42
N LYS A 157 -2.92 -0.40 12.42
CA LYS A 157 -4.24 -0.76 12.98
C LYS A 157 -4.44 -0.12 14.34
N SER A 158 -5.68 0.28 14.60
CA SER A 158 -6.15 0.68 15.92
C SER A 158 -6.26 -0.51 16.89
N GLN A 159 -6.50 -0.19 18.16
CA GLN A 159 -7.02 -1.15 19.13
C GLN A 159 -8.41 -1.65 18.70
N LYS A 160 -8.82 -2.81 19.20
CA LYS A 160 -10.18 -3.32 18.98
C LYS A 160 -11.18 -2.39 19.67
N PHE A 161 -12.27 -2.03 19.00
CA PHE A 161 -13.32 -1.19 19.55
C PHE A 161 -14.71 -1.73 19.21
N THR A 162 -15.76 -1.10 19.76
CA THR A 162 -17.13 -1.56 19.60
C THR A 162 -17.91 -0.70 18.62
N ILE A 163 -18.64 -1.35 17.71
CA ILE A 163 -19.72 -0.72 16.94
C ILE A 163 -21.00 -1.46 17.28
N LYS A 164 -22.04 -0.71 17.63
CA LYS A 164 -23.40 -1.23 17.81
C LYS A 164 -24.16 -1.05 16.50
N ALA A 165 -24.97 -2.05 16.13
CA ALA A 165 -25.90 -1.92 15.02
C ALA A 165 -26.83 -0.72 15.25
N LYS A 166 -27.18 -0.02 14.17
CA LYS A 166 -28.18 1.03 14.21
C LYS A 166 -29.53 0.38 14.48
N ASP A 167 -30.30 0.93 15.41
CA ASP A 167 -31.70 0.51 15.61
C ASP A 167 -32.44 0.60 14.27
N GLN A 168 -32.69 -0.55 13.67
CA GLN A 168 -33.49 -0.64 12.47
C GLN A 168 -34.94 -0.52 12.93
N GLN A 169 -35.54 0.66 12.77
CA GLN A 169 -36.99 0.79 12.92
C GLN A 169 -37.64 -0.26 12.04
N SER A 170 -38.51 -1.09 12.63
CA SER A 170 -39.11 -2.16 11.87
C SER A 170 -39.96 -1.56 10.75
N LEU A 171 -40.06 -2.25 9.61
CA LEU A 171 -40.86 -1.77 8.48
C LEU A 171 -42.32 -1.49 8.92
N LYS A 172 -42.79 -2.24 9.93
CA LYS A 172 -44.08 -2.03 10.58
C LYS A 172 -44.14 -0.67 11.29
N ASP A 173 -43.17 -0.33 12.13
CA ASP A 173 -43.15 0.95 12.85
C ASP A 173 -43.11 2.15 11.88
N VAL A 174 -42.39 2.00 10.76
CA VAL A 174 -42.33 3.04 9.71
C VAL A 174 -43.67 3.19 9.00
N ILE A 175 -44.36 2.08 8.70
CA ILE A 175 -45.68 2.10 8.07
C ILE A 175 -46.70 2.71 9.03
N ASP A 176 -46.71 2.27 10.28
CA ASP A 176 -47.63 2.76 11.31
C ASP A 176 -47.46 4.28 11.52
N ALA A 177 -46.23 4.77 11.61
CA ALA A 177 -45.94 6.21 11.71
C ALA A 177 -46.38 7.01 10.47
N LYS A 178 -46.23 6.44 9.26
CA LYS A 178 -46.67 7.10 8.02
C LYS A 178 -48.20 7.14 7.91
N ILE A 179 -48.87 6.09 8.37
CA ILE A 179 -50.33 6.02 8.42
C ILE A 179 -50.85 7.08 9.39
N GLU A 180 -50.30 7.16 10.59
CA GLU A 180 -50.68 8.17 11.60
C GLU A 180 -50.49 9.60 11.07
N ALA A 181 -49.33 9.89 10.48
CA ALA A 181 -49.06 11.20 9.88
C ALA A 181 -50.02 11.53 8.71
N ALA A 182 -50.50 10.52 7.98
CA ALA A 182 -51.50 10.71 6.92
C ALA A 182 -52.89 11.00 7.50
N PHE A 183 -53.26 10.35 8.61
CA PHE A 183 -54.51 10.64 9.34
C PHE A 183 -54.52 12.05 9.90
N GLU A 184 -53.44 12.50 10.56
CA GLU A 184 -53.35 13.87 11.07
C GLU A 184 -53.44 14.91 9.95
N LYS A 185 -52.77 14.68 8.81
CA LYS A 185 -52.85 15.58 7.65
C LYS A 185 -54.25 15.61 7.02
N ALA A 186 -55.02 14.53 7.16
CA ALA A 186 -56.40 14.45 6.72
C ALA A 186 -57.40 15.04 7.75
N GLY A 187 -56.93 15.44 8.94
CA GLY A 187 -57.78 15.98 10.01
C GLY A 187 -58.74 14.95 10.61
N MET A 188 -58.35 13.67 10.56
CA MET A 188 -59.09 12.55 11.16
C MET A 188 -58.58 12.24 12.56
#